data_AF-A0A0L7QX95-F1
#
_entry.id   AF-A0A0L7QX95-F1
#
_cell.length_a   1.000
_cell.length_b   1.000
_cell.length_c   1.000
_cell.angle_alpha   90.00
_cell.angle_beta   90.00
_cell.angle_gamma   90.00
#
_symmetry.space_group_name_H-M   'P 1'
#
loop_
_entity.id
_entity.type
_entity.pdbx_description
1 polymer ?
#
loop_
_entity_poly.entity_id
_entity_poly.type
_entity_poly.pdbx_seq_one_letter_code
_entity_poly.pdbx_strand_id
1 'polypeptide(L)'
;MIKSIKYLSALNLINLANHLIGNNLTLIRNSNCESDFEQLFKWRPLKDGFEEAKIIQKPIFLLIHKPQCPSCQKLKKTFAKSVRLMDLSDRFVMIKTEMGSDVILDGPKFQPDDKYVPKILFFTSKGDFIKEAYNKHTDADKEHKYFYKSPSQIVDTMLYVLKEYSKEPLSVMFEHERPSKVDNHVVEDDIIAPTLLHWY
;
A
#
# COMPACT_ATOMS: atom_id res chain seq x y z
N MET A 1 48.62 29.59 19.53
CA MET A 1 47.46 30.13 20.28
C MET A 1 46.73 31.03 19.29
N ILE A 2 45.63 30.62 18.65
CA ILE A 2 44.24 30.79 19.12
C ILE A 2 43.35 29.70 18.47
N LYS A 3 42.51 29.07 19.30
CA LYS A 3 41.38 28.19 18.92
C LYS A 3 40.18 29.05 18.52
N SER A 4 39.27 28.47 17.72
CA SER A 4 37.90 28.96 17.42
C SER A 4 37.90 30.04 16.33
N ILE A 5 37.24 29.83 15.19
CA ILE A 5 35.78 29.94 15.03
C ILE A 5 35.26 28.76 14.17
N LYS A 6 34.62 27.79 14.83
CA LYS A 6 33.63 26.90 14.21
C LYS A 6 32.24 27.51 14.44
N TYR A 7 31.31 27.26 13.52
CA TYR A 7 29.86 27.47 13.67
C TYR A 7 29.31 28.91 13.57
N LEU A 8 29.42 29.56 12.41
CA LEU A 8 28.52 30.68 12.09
C LEU A 8 27.88 30.68 10.68
N SER A 9 28.11 29.68 9.83
CA SER A 9 27.45 29.58 8.52
C SER A 9 26.30 28.57 8.45
N ALA A 10 26.21 27.61 9.37
CA ALA A 10 25.22 26.53 9.30
C ALA A 10 23.82 26.94 9.80
N LEU A 11 23.73 27.86 10.76
CA LEU A 11 22.45 28.29 11.34
C LEU A 11 21.58 29.08 10.35
N ASN A 12 22.19 29.87 9.46
CA ASN A 12 21.46 30.58 8.40
C ASN A 12 20.94 29.66 7.29
N LEU A 13 21.60 28.52 7.05
CA LEU A 13 21.15 27.53 6.06
C LEU A 13 19.98 26.69 6.58
N ILE A 14 19.99 26.31 7.86
CA ILE A 14 18.88 25.56 8.47
C ILE A 14 17.62 26.42 8.54
N ASN A 15 17.76 27.71 8.89
CA ASN A 15 16.60 28.60 8.97
C ASN A 15 16.00 28.89 7.58
N LEU A 16 16.83 28.97 6.54
CA LEU A 16 16.36 29.10 5.15
C LEU A 16 15.68 27.81 4.66
N ALA A 17 16.21 26.64 4.99
CA ALA A 17 15.58 25.36 4.67
C ALA A 17 14.20 25.24 5.33
N ASN A 18 14.07 25.64 6.60
CA ASN A 18 12.78 25.62 7.29
C ASN A 18 11.76 26.61 6.69
N HIS A 19 12.21 27.73 6.13
CA HIS A 19 11.33 28.71 5.48
C HIS A 19 10.89 28.29 4.07
N LEU A 20 11.71 27.50 3.35
CA LEU A 20 11.34 26.89 2.06
C LEU A 20 10.44 25.66 2.25
N ILE A 21 10.70 24.86 3.28
CA ILE A 21 9.92 23.66 3.62
C ILE A 21 8.55 24.08 4.22
N GLY A 22 8.52 25.08 5.09
CA GLY A 22 7.30 25.56 5.75
C GLY A 22 6.24 26.07 4.78
N ASN A 23 6.63 26.82 3.75
CA ASN A 23 5.68 27.37 2.77
C ASN A 23 5.18 26.33 1.75
N ASN A 24 6.01 25.34 1.38
CA ASN A 24 5.59 24.26 0.49
C ASN A 24 4.69 23.22 1.19
N LEU A 25 4.89 22.96 2.49
CA LEU A 25 4.05 22.03 3.25
C LEU A 25 2.65 22.59 3.54
N THR A 26 2.50 23.92 3.63
CA THR A 26 1.17 24.54 3.82
C THR A 26 0.30 24.55 2.55
N LEU A 27 0.89 24.43 1.36
CA LEU A 27 0.14 24.37 0.09
C LEU A 27 -0.35 22.96 -0.27
N ILE A 28 0.22 21.90 0.32
CA ILE A 28 -0.19 20.51 0.08
C ILE A 28 -1.41 20.12 0.92
N ARG A 29 -1.80 20.93 1.92
CA ARG A 29 -2.92 20.61 2.82
C ARG A 29 -4.32 20.82 2.22
N ASN A 30 -4.42 21.02 0.90
CA ASN A 30 -5.67 21.05 0.15
C ASN A 30 -5.60 20.23 -1.15
N SER A 31 -4.77 19.18 -1.21
CA SER A 31 -4.82 18.21 -2.29
C SER A 31 -6.04 17.29 -2.13
N ASN A 32 -6.78 17.08 -3.22
CA ASN A 32 -7.80 16.03 -3.26
C ASN A 32 -7.07 14.69 -3.03
N CYS A 33 -7.30 14.04 -1.89
CA CYS A 33 -6.59 12.80 -1.53
C CYS A 33 -6.72 11.67 -2.58
N GLU A 34 -7.74 11.72 -3.44
CA GLU A 34 -7.84 10.84 -4.61
C GLU A 34 -6.80 11.14 -5.69
N SER A 35 -6.51 12.42 -6.00
CA SER A 35 -5.47 12.75 -6.99
C SER A 35 -4.10 12.27 -6.55
N ASP A 36 -3.84 12.30 -5.24
CA ASP A 36 -2.56 11.87 -4.67
C ASP A 36 -2.41 10.34 -4.81
N PHE A 37 -3.44 9.56 -4.46
CA PHE A 37 -3.38 8.09 -4.58
C PHE A 37 -3.14 7.61 -6.03
N GLU A 38 -3.79 8.26 -7.00
CA GLU A 38 -3.65 7.89 -8.41
C GLU A 38 -2.29 8.28 -9.00
N GLN A 39 -1.63 9.31 -8.46
CA GLN A 39 -0.31 9.78 -8.92
C GLN A 39 0.86 9.13 -8.15
N LEU A 40 0.65 8.71 -6.91
CA LEU A 40 1.70 8.14 -6.05
C LEU A 40 2.13 6.74 -6.46
N PHE A 41 1.25 5.98 -7.15
CA PHE A 41 1.52 4.61 -7.55
C PHE A 41 1.40 4.45 -9.06
N LYS A 42 2.26 3.61 -9.65
CA LYS A 42 2.28 3.34 -11.09
C LYS A 42 1.20 2.32 -11.46
N TRP A 43 -0.06 2.71 -11.34
CA TRP A 43 -1.21 1.85 -11.64
C TRP A 43 -1.25 1.44 -13.11
N ARG A 44 -1.48 0.15 -13.35
CA ARG A 44 -1.68 -0.44 -14.67
C ARG A 44 -3.10 -0.98 -14.83
N PRO A 45 -3.66 -0.93 -16.05
CA PRO A 45 -4.85 -1.70 -16.40
C PRO A 45 -4.62 -3.19 -16.21
N LEU A 46 -5.70 -3.94 -15.99
CA LEU A 46 -5.64 -5.36 -15.65
C LEU A 46 -4.83 -6.19 -16.66
N LYS A 47 -5.19 -6.16 -17.94
CA LYS A 47 -4.49 -6.94 -18.98
C LYS A 47 -3.03 -6.52 -19.14
N ASP A 48 -2.79 -5.22 -19.26
CA ASP A 48 -1.45 -4.68 -19.52
C ASP A 48 -0.50 -4.95 -18.34
N GLY A 49 -0.99 -4.84 -17.10
CA GLY A 49 -0.19 -5.14 -15.93
C GLY A 49 0.23 -6.60 -15.82
N PHE A 50 -0.66 -7.55 -16.18
CA PHE A 50 -0.29 -8.97 -16.20
C PHE A 50 0.74 -9.28 -17.30
N GLU A 51 0.70 -8.61 -18.45
CA GLU A 51 1.72 -8.76 -19.48
C GLU A 51 3.05 -8.08 -19.09
N GLU A 52 3.01 -6.88 -18.51
CA GLU A 52 4.19 -6.19 -18.01
C GLU A 52 4.92 -7.02 -16.95
N ALA A 53 4.18 -7.64 -16.02
CA ALA A 53 4.74 -8.47 -14.95
C ALA A 53 5.58 -9.64 -15.48
N LYS A 54 5.15 -10.26 -16.59
CA LYS A 54 5.90 -11.34 -17.24
C LYS A 54 7.23 -10.84 -17.82
N ILE A 55 7.21 -9.65 -18.40
CA ILE A 55 8.38 -9.03 -19.04
C ILE A 55 9.39 -8.58 -17.99
N ILE A 56 8.94 -7.80 -17.00
CA ILE A 56 9.83 -7.20 -16.00
C ILE A 56 10.13 -8.15 -14.82
N GLN A 57 9.47 -9.30 -14.80
CA GLN A 57 9.62 -10.38 -13.81
C GLN A 57 9.34 -9.97 -12.37
N LYS A 58 8.46 -9.00 -12.14
CA LYS A 58 8.01 -8.59 -10.80
C LYS A 58 6.68 -9.25 -10.43
N PRO A 59 6.45 -9.56 -9.13
CA PRO A 59 5.14 -9.98 -8.66
C PRO A 59 4.09 -8.88 -8.88
N ILE A 60 2.83 -9.27 -8.91
CA ILE A 60 1.71 -8.38 -9.13
C ILE A 60 1.04 -8.07 -7.79
N PHE A 61 0.77 -6.79 -7.58
CA PHE A 61 -0.18 -6.29 -6.59
C PHE A 61 -1.46 -5.91 -7.33
N LEU A 62 -2.59 -6.54 -7.01
CA LEU A 62 -3.88 -6.26 -7.64
C LEU A 62 -4.87 -5.69 -6.63
N LEU A 63 -5.28 -4.43 -6.81
CA LEU A 63 -6.40 -3.81 -6.10
C LEU A 63 -7.68 -3.90 -6.93
N ILE A 64 -8.67 -4.65 -6.42
CA ILE A 64 -10.04 -4.66 -6.94
C ILE A 64 -10.88 -3.73 -6.07
N HIS A 65 -11.51 -2.73 -6.68
CA HIS A 65 -12.35 -1.75 -5.98
C HIS A 65 -13.68 -1.49 -6.70
N LYS A 66 -14.55 -0.67 -6.10
CA LYS A 66 -15.73 -0.11 -6.77
C LYS A 66 -15.75 1.41 -6.57
N PRO A 67 -16.24 2.19 -7.55
CA PRO A 67 -16.55 3.60 -7.32
C PRO A 67 -17.51 3.79 -6.13
N GLN A 68 -17.38 4.91 -5.43
CA GLN A 68 -18.30 5.30 -4.35
C GLN A 68 -18.44 4.27 -3.20
N CYS A 69 -17.41 3.44 -3.01
CA CYS A 69 -17.33 2.48 -1.91
C CYS A 69 -16.62 3.13 -0.70
N PRO A 70 -17.29 3.30 0.46
CA PRO A 70 -16.69 3.96 1.63
C PRO A 70 -15.40 3.30 2.13
N SER A 71 -15.39 1.96 2.22
CA SER A 71 -14.22 1.19 2.64
C SER A 71 -13.05 1.35 1.65
N CYS A 72 -13.35 1.43 0.35
CA CYS A 72 -12.37 1.65 -0.70
C CYS A 72 -11.77 3.06 -0.62
N GLN A 73 -12.60 4.08 -0.36
CA GLN A 73 -12.13 5.45 -0.17
C GLN A 73 -11.26 5.58 1.09
N LYS A 74 -11.66 4.95 2.21
CA LYS A 74 -10.85 4.91 3.44
C LYS A 74 -9.51 4.24 3.18
N LEU A 75 -9.50 3.10 2.50
CA LEU A 75 -8.26 2.41 2.12
C LEU A 75 -7.34 3.32 1.28
N LYS A 76 -7.84 3.93 0.20
CA LYS A 76 -7.03 4.84 -0.65
C LYS A 76 -6.42 5.99 0.17
N LYS A 77 -7.23 6.63 1.03
CA LYS A 77 -6.77 7.74 1.89
C LYS A 77 -5.66 7.34 2.84
N THR A 78 -5.76 6.15 3.45
CA THR A 78 -4.75 5.68 4.40
C THR A 78 -3.51 5.17 3.68
N PHE A 79 -3.68 4.50 2.54
CA PHE A 79 -2.60 4.00 1.70
C PHE A 79 -1.72 5.14 1.18
N ALA A 80 -2.32 6.21 0.66
CA ALA A 80 -1.59 7.38 0.13
C ALA A 80 -0.69 8.08 1.17
N LYS A 81 -0.89 7.84 2.47
CA LYS A 81 -0.07 8.41 3.55
C LYS A 81 1.12 7.52 3.96
N SER A 82 1.24 6.32 3.40
CA SER A 82 2.27 5.36 3.79
C SER A 82 3.49 5.41 2.87
N VAL A 83 4.55 6.05 3.37
CA VAL A 83 5.88 6.06 2.71
C VAL A 83 6.38 4.63 2.49
N ARG A 84 6.10 3.72 3.44
CA ARG A 84 6.53 2.33 3.36
C ARG A 84 5.87 1.59 2.18
N LEU A 85 4.58 1.81 1.97
CA LEU A 85 3.89 1.21 0.83
C LEU A 85 4.35 1.82 -0.50
N MET A 86 4.63 3.13 -0.54
CA MET A 86 5.21 3.78 -1.72
C MET A 86 6.55 3.14 -2.09
N ASP A 87 7.46 2.98 -1.13
CA ASP A 87 8.76 2.33 -1.33
C ASP A 87 8.62 0.88 -1.84
N LEU A 88 7.75 0.09 -1.23
CA LEU A 88 7.53 -1.28 -1.68
C LEU A 88 6.83 -1.38 -3.04
N SER A 89 6.01 -0.39 -3.42
CA SER A 89 5.22 -0.44 -4.66
C SER A 89 6.08 -0.56 -5.93
N ASP A 90 7.29 0.02 -5.94
CA ASP A 90 8.22 -0.08 -7.07
C ASP A 90 8.74 -1.51 -7.29
N ARG A 91 8.55 -2.41 -6.31
CA ARG A 91 8.95 -3.83 -6.38
C ARG A 91 7.84 -4.74 -6.94
N PHE A 92 6.69 -4.17 -7.24
CA PHE A 92 5.53 -4.87 -7.80
C PHE A 92 5.11 -4.22 -9.12
N VAL A 93 4.40 -4.98 -9.96
CA VAL A 93 3.48 -4.36 -10.93
C VAL A 93 2.18 -4.04 -10.20
N MET A 94 1.90 -2.75 -10.04
CA MET A 94 0.72 -2.26 -9.35
C MET A 94 -0.47 -2.21 -10.31
N ILE A 95 -1.47 -3.05 -10.11
CA ILE A 95 -2.68 -3.12 -10.93
C ILE A 95 -3.85 -2.65 -10.09
N LYS A 96 -4.71 -1.83 -10.69
CA LYS A 96 -5.99 -1.41 -10.11
C LYS A 96 -7.08 -1.65 -11.12
N THR A 97 -8.19 -2.24 -10.68
CA THR A 97 -9.34 -2.50 -11.54
C THR A 97 -10.66 -2.35 -10.78
N GLU A 98 -11.71 -2.02 -11.52
CA GLU A 98 -13.06 -1.95 -10.99
C GLU A 98 -13.75 -3.31 -11.07
N MET A 99 -14.39 -3.70 -9.96
CA MET A 99 -15.22 -4.90 -9.92
C MET A 99 -16.32 -4.80 -10.99
N GLY A 100 -16.47 -5.85 -11.80
CA GLY A 100 -17.47 -5.92 -12.88
C GLY A 100 -17.05 -5.20 -14.17
N SER A 101 -15.85 -4.61 -14.25
CA SER A 101 -15.35 -4.00 -15.49
C SER A 101 -14.94 -5.02 -16.55
N ASP A 102 -14.61 -6.26 -16.13
CA ASP A 102 -14.21 -7.35 -17.00
C ASP A 102 -14.70 -8.69 -16.42
N VAL A 103 -15.25 -9.55 -17.28
CA VAL A 103 -15.76 -10.88 -16.92
C VAL A 103 -14.69 -11.80 -16.35
N ILE A 104 -13.40 -11.56 -16.65
CA ILE A 104 -12.32 -12.37 -16.09
C ILE A 104 -12.25 -12.25 -14.56
N LEU A 105 -12.74 -11.14 -13.98
CA LEU A 105 -12.73 -10.89 -12.54
C LEU A 105 -13.72 -11.75 -11.75
N ASP A 106 -14.63 -12.46 -12.43
CA ASP A 106 -15.51 -13.44 -11.80
C ASP A 106 -14.83 -14.82 -11.63
N GLY A 107 -13.63 -14.99 -12.19
CA GLY A 107 -12.87 -16.22 -12.05
C GLY A 107 -12.37 -16.48 -10.63
N PRO A 108 -12.18 -17.76 -10.24
CA PRO A 108 -11.85 -18.16 -8.87
C PRO A 108 -10.51 -17.60 -8.37
N LYS A 109 -9.59 -17.23 -9.26
CA LYS A 109 -8.32 -16.61 -8.89
C LYS A 109 -8.44 -15.12 -8.52
N PHE A 110 -9.54 -14.47 -8.92
CA PHE A 110 -9.85 -13.08 -8.60
C PHE A 110 -10.95 -12.94 -7.53
N GLN A 111 -11.73 -14.02 -7.31
CA GLN A 111 -12.67 -14.17 -6.19
C GLN A 111 -12.37 -15.47 -5.42
N PRO A 112 -11.24 -15.56 -4.71
CA PRO A 112 -10.86 -16.76 -3.95
C PRO A 112 -11.73 -17.01 -2.71
N ASP A 113 -12.50 -16.01 -2.27
CA ASP A 113 -13.47 -16.02 -1.18
C ASP A 113 -14.76 -15.30 -1.64
N ASP A 114 -15.30 -14.35 -0.87
CA ASP A 114 -16.54 -13.66 -1.20
C ASP A 114 -16.36 -12.42 -2.11
N LYS A 115 -17.46 -11.99 -2.74
CA LYS A 115 -17.49 -10.80 -3.63
C LYS A 115 -17.59 -9.48 -2.86
N TYR A 116 -16.61 -9.19 -2.01
CA TYR A 116 -16.49 -7.89 -1.35
C TYR A 116 -15.42 -7.00 -1.99
N VAL A 117 -15.52 -5.71 -1.71
CA VAL A 117 -14.48 -4.71 -2.02
C VAL A 117 -14.22 -3.80 -0.80
N PRO A 118 -13.01 -3.21 -0.67
CA PRO A 118 -11.83 -3.43 -1.51
C PRO A 118 -11.19 -4.81 -1.26
N LYS A 119 -10.52 -5.34 -2.29
CA LYS A 119 -9.79 -6.62 -2.22
C LYS A 119 -8.39 -6.43 -2.78
N ILE A 120 -7.37 -6.87 -2.04
CA ILE A 120 -5.98 -6.86 -2.51
C ILE A 120 -5.53 -8.31 -2.69
N LEU A 121 -5.11 -8.65 -3.91
CA LEU A 121 -4.63 -9.97 -4.29
C LEU A 121 -3.20 -9.88 -4.82
N PHE A 122 -2.44 -10.95 -4.62
CA PHE A 122 -1.06 -11.06 -5.10
C PHE A 122 -0.91 -12.19 -6.09
N PHE A 123 -0.14 -11.94 -7.15
CA PHE A 123 0.18 -12.95 -8.16
C PHE A 123 1.68 -13.00 -8.42
N THR A 124 2.16 -14.15 -8.88
CA THR A 124 3.52 -14.29 -9.39
C THR A 124 3.71 -13.43 -10.64
N SER A 125 4.95 -13.22 -11.05
CA SER A 125 5.26 -12.54 -12.33
C SER A 125 4.72 -13.26 -13.56
N LYS A 126 4.37 -14.55 -13.44
CA LYS A 126 3.73 -15.34 -14.50
C LYS A 126 2.21 -15.21 -14.52
N GLY A 127 1.62 -14.57 -13.50
CA GLY A 127 0.18 -14.38 -13.37
C GLY A 127 -0.52 -15.50 -12.59
N ASP A 128 0.22 -16.32 -11.85
CA ASP A 128 -0.34 -17.35 -10.96
C ASP A 128 -0.76 -16.74 -9.63
N PHE A 129 -1.94 -17.11 -9.13
CA PHE A 129 -2.45 -16.58 -7.87
C PHE A 129 -1.68 -17.15 -6.67
N ILE A 130 -1.22 -16.28 -5.77
CA ILE A 130 -0.49 -16.65 -4.56
C ILE A 130 -1.49 -16.81 -3.42
N LYS A 131 -1.98 -18.04 -3.22
CA LYS A 131 -3.03 -18.37 -2.24
C LYS A 131 -2.63 -18.06 -0.80
N GLU A 132 -1.35 -18.12 -0.50
CA GLU A 132 -0.78 -17.94 0.83
C GLU A 132 -0.61 -16.46 1.20
N ALA A 133 -0.70 -15.55 0.23
CA ALA A 133 -0.53 -14.11 0.39
C ALA A 133 -1.87 -13.43 0.67
N TYR A 134 -2.35 -13.59 1.90
CA TYR A 134 -3.55 -12.94 2.44
C TYR A 134 -3.23 -12.26 3.77
N ASN A 135 -4.17 -11.47 4.29
CA ASN A 135 -4.01 -10.72 5.53
C ASN A 135 -3.96 -11.66 6.74
N LYS A 136 -2.75 -11.95 7.22
CA LYS A 136 -2.48 -12.77 8.41
C LYS A 136 -2.23 -11.95 9.67
N HIS A 137 -2.41 -10.63 9.60
CA HIS A 137 -2.18 -9.75 10.74
C HIS A 137 -3.14 -10.11 11.89
N THR A 138 -2.70 -9.93 13.14
CA THR A 138 -3.45 -10.37 14.33
C THR A 138 -4.80 -9.69 14.51
N ASP A 139 -4.94 -8.48 13.97
CA ASP A 139 -6.16 -7.68 13.97
C ASP A 139 -6.90 -7.70 12.62
N ALA A 140 -6.56 -8.62 11.72
CA ALA A 140 -7.23 -8.79 10.44
C ALA A 140 -8.70 -9.21 10.62
N ASP A 141 -9.51 -8.89 9.61
CA ASP A 141 -10.88 -9.39 9.52
C ASP A 141 -10.85 -10.91 9.31
N LYS A 142 -11.60 -11.66 10.12
CA LYS A 142 -11.56 -13.13 10.13
C LYS A 142 -12.36 -13.75 8.99
N GLU A 143 -13.34 -13.02 8.46
CA GLU A 143 -14.24 -13.47 7.39
C GLU A 143 -13.69 -13.07 6.02
N HIS A 144 -12.96 -11.95 5.95
CA HIS A 144 -12.51 -11.32 4.71
C HIS A 144 -10.99 -11.33 4.58
N LYS A 145 -10.41 -12.47 4.18
CA LYS A 145 -8.96 -12.72 4.19
C LYS A 145 -8.11 -11.74 3.37
N TYR A 146 -8.68 -11.13 2.33
CA TYR A 146 -8.00 -10.22 1.41
C TYR A 146 -8.44 -8.76 1.60
N PHE A 147 -9.16 -8.48 2.69
CA PHE A 147 -9.45 -7.13 3.15
C PHE A 147 -8.34 -6.63 4.09
N TYR A 148 -7.93 -5.38 3.90
CA TYR A 148 -6.87 -4.74 4.66
C TYR A 148 -7.37 -3.39 5.17
N LYS A 149 -7.38 -3.20 6.49
CA LYS A 149 -7.88 -1.97 7.14
C LYS A 149 -6.78 -0.95 7.45
N SER A 150 -5.51 -1.35 7.42
CA SER A 150 -4.37 -0.47 7.67
C SER A 150 -3.17 -0.74 6.74
N PRO A 151 -2.26 0.23 6.57
CA PRO A 151 -1.06 0.06 5.77
C PRO A 151 -0.13 -1.05 6.25
N SER A 152 0.02 -1.23 7.58
CA SER A 152 0.91 -2.25 8.14
C SER A 152 0.52 -3.66 7.70
N GLN A 153 -0.78 -3.96 7.69
CA GLN A 153 -1.29 -5.24 7.22
C GLN A 153 -0.91 -5.53 5.76
N ILE A 154 -0.96 -4.50 4.90
CA ILE A 154 -0.58 -4.61 3.49
C ILE A 154 0.94 -4.81 3.37
N VAL A 155 1.72 -4.01 4.10
CA VAL A 155 3.19 -4.10 4.14
C VAL A 155 3.64 -5.52 4.51
N ASP A 156 3.06 -6.12 5.54
CA ASP A 156 3.42 -7.48 5.98
C ASP A 156 3.23 -8.51 4.86
N THR A 157 2.11 -8.41 4.12
CA THR A 157 1.86 -9.32 2.99
C THR A 157 2.79 -9.02 1.82
N MET A 158 3.06 -7.75 1.51
CA MET A 158 4.02 -7.37 0.46
C MET A 158 5.42 -7.91 0.76
N LEU A 159 5.88 -7.78 2.00
CA LEU A 159 7.18 -8.30 2.44
C LEU A 159 7.24 -9.82 2.33
N TYR A 160 6.17 -10.52 2.73
CA TYR A 160 6.06 -11.96 2.53
C TYR A 160 6.16 -12.34 1.04
N VAL A 161 5.41 -11.67 0.16
CA VAL A 161 5.44 -11.96 -1.28
C VAL A 161 6.82 -11.70 -1.88
N LEU A 162 7.47 -10.60 -1.51
CA LEU A 162 8.82 -10.32 -1.99
C LEU A 162 9.83 -11.36 -1.50
N LYS A 163 9.72 -11.80 -0.25
CA LYS A 163 10.61 -12.81 0.31
C LYS A 163 10.51 -14.15 -0.43
N GLU A 164 9.28 -14.60 -0.70
CA GLU A 164 9.04 -15.96 -1.19
C GLU A 164 8.92 -16.05 -2.72
N TYR A 165 8.55 -14.95 -3.41
CA TYR A 165 8.22 -14.96 -4.84
C TYR A 165 8.97 -13.91 -5.68
N SER A 166 9.79 -13.05 -5.08
CA SER A 166 10.68 -12.17 -5.84
C SER A 166 12.02 -12.83 -6.14
N LYS A 167 12.60 -12.51 -7.29
CA LYS A 167 14.00 -12.85 -7.61
C LYS A 167 14.99 -11.86 -7.01
N GLU A 168 14.51 -10.70 -6.58
CA GLU A 168 15.37 -9.66 -6.04
C GLU A 168 15.51 -9.82 -4.52
N PRO A 169 16.73 -9.76 -3.96
CA PRO A 169 16.92 -9.81 -2.52
C PRO A 169 16.21 -8.63 -1.84
N LEU A 170 15.61 -8.89 -0.68
CA LEU A 170 15.16 -7.85 0.23
C LEU A 170 16.40 -7.11 0.76
N SER A 171 16.47 -5.79 0.55
CA SER A 171 17.57 -5.00 1.09
C SER A 171 17.56 -5.04 2.62
N VAL A 172 18.73 -5.26 3.23
CA VAL A 172 18.97 -5.46 4.67
C VAL A 172 18.50 -4.29 5.56
N MET A 173 18.10 -3.14 4.98
CA MET A 173 17.49 -2.03 5.74
C MET A 173 16.15 -2.37 6.43
N PHE A 174 15.62 -3.59 6.27
CA PHE A 174 14.31 -4.00 6.77
C PHE A 174 14.30 -4.85 8.03
N GLU A 175 15.46 -5.12 8.66
CA GLU A 175 15.52 -5.96 9.88
C GLU A 175 15.49 -5.20 11.20
N HIS A 176 15.55 -3.87 11.22
CA HIS A 176 15.54 -3.11 12.48
C HIS A 176 14.23 -2.35 12.66
N GLU A 177 13.23 -3.06 13.17
CA GLU A 177 12.27 -2.55 14.17
C GLU A 177 11.35 -3.71 14.60
N ARG A 178 11.80 -4.50 15.57
CA ARG A 178 10.88 -5.20 16.47
C ARG A 178 10.67 -4.27 17.67
N PRO A 179 9.52 -3.62 17.83
CA PRO A 179 9.25 -2.85 19.04
C PRO A 179 9.08 -3.82 20.21
N SER A 180 9.91 -3.63 21.24
CA SER A 180 9.67 -4.16 22.58
C SER A 180 8.31 -3.68 23.10
N LYS A 181 7.55 -4.60 23.70
CA LYS A 181 6.29 -4.35 24.42
C LYS A 181 6.30 -3.03 25.20
N VAL A 182 5.33 -2.17 24.94
CA VAL A 182 4.87 -1.12 25.86
C VAL A 182 3.35 -1.11 25.85
N ASP A 183 2.77 -1.35 27.02
CA ASP A 183 1.34 -1.21 27.31
C ASP A 183 0.94 0.27 27.37
N ASN A 184 -0.12 0.65 26.65
CA ASN A 184 -1.37 1.20 27.21
C ASN A 184 -2.17 2.05 26.21
N HIS A 185 -3.49 1.88 26.36
CA HIS A 185 -4.60 2.80 26.13
C HIS A 185 -5.18 3.05 24.72
N VAL A 186 -6.40 2.48 24.61
CA VAL A 186 -7.52 2.67 23.68
C VAL A 186 -7.64 4.04 23.01
N VAL A 187 -7.77 4.01 21.69
CA VAL A 187 -8.70 4.87 20.93
C VAL A 187 -9.53 3.94 20.03
N GLU A 188 -10.83 3.91 20.25
CA GLU A 188 -11.81 3.23 19.38
C GLU A 188 -11.85 3.96 18.04
N ASP A 189 -11.31 3.34 17.00
CA ASP A 189 -11.51 3.76 15.62
C ASP A 189 -12.62 2.91 15.01
N ASP A 190 -13.67 3.58 14.52
CA ASP A 190 -14.83 2.99 13.85
C ASP A 190 -14.43 1.89 12.85
N ILE A 191 -14.81 0.66 13.18
CA ILE A 191 -14.59 -0.54 12.37
C ILE A 191 -15.54 -0.47 11.17
N ILE A 192 -15.03 0.06 10.05
CA ILE A 192 -15.75 0.02 8.77
C ILE A 192 -15.44 -1.34 8.13
N ALA A 193 -16.43 -2.25 8.18
CA ALA A 193 -16.36 -3.58 7.57
C ALA A 193 -16.29 -3.50 6.02
N PRO A 194 -15.73 -4.52 5.34
CA PRO A 194 -15.82 -4.63 3.90
C PRO A 194 -17.29 -4.75 3.46
N THR A 195 -17.62 -4.15 2.33
CA THR A 195 -19.00 -4.19 1.82
C THR A 195 -19.22 -5.50 1.06
N LEU A 196 -20.03 -6.40 1.60
CA LEU A 196 -20.52 -7.59 0.89
C LEU A 196 -21.47 -7.17 -0.23
N LEU A 197 -21.22 -7.64 -1.46
CA LEU A 197 -22.13 -7.43 -2.57
C LEU A 197 -23.18 -8.55 -2.56
N HIS A 198 -24.43 -8.23 -2.21
CA HIS A 198 -25.56 -9.13 -2.43
C HIS A 198 -25.94 -9.13 -3.91
N TRP A 199 -26.19 -10.31 -4.45
CA TRP A 199 -26.67 -10.50 -5.82
C TRP A 199 -28.16 -10.19 -5.90
N TYR A 200 -28.54 -9.35 -6.86
CA TYR A 200 -29.89 -9.27 -7.43
C TYR A 200 -29.86 -9.89 -8.82
#